data_AF-A0A2N5XED9-F1
#
_entry.id   AF-A0A2N5XED9-F1
#
_cell.length_a   1.000
_cell.length_b   1.000
_cell.length_c   1.000
_cell.angle_alpha   90.00
_cell.angle_beta   90.00
_cell.angle_gamma   90.00
#
_symmetry.space_group_name_H-M   'P 1'
#
loop_
_entity.id
_entity.type
_entity.pdbx_description
1 polymer ?
#
loop_
_entity_poly.entity_id
_entity_poly.type
_entity_poly.pdbx_seq_one_letter_code
_entity_poly.pdbx_strand_id
1 'polypeptide(L)'
;LPAAQLPEDARDAARAPAGDGVSGTVWLDFKPGGGGEPGVVDPGEKGLPGMKVEAVSGGKVVAEATTAADGTFSFPAGSTPRDAVLRLPASNFTEQYAGVDWLGPTLVTPSIIGSYVWMWAGFAMVLIAAGLAGVPRELLEAARVDGANEWQVFRRVTVPLLAPVLVVVFVTLMINVLKIFDLIYIIAPGPTQADANVLALQLYLSSFGGGNDQGVGSAIGTLLLLLVLPVMFFNVRRIRREGRR
;
A
#
# COMPACT_ATOMS: atom_id res chain seq x y z
N LEU A 1 6.90 18.43 2.26
CA LEU A 1 7.77 18.08 1.12
C LEU A 1 9.22 18.36 1.53
N PRO A 2 10.15 17.40 1.42
CA PRO A 2 11.58 17.67 1.56
C PRO A 2 12.03 18.70 0.52
N ALA A 3 12.98 19.57 0.84
CA ALA A 3 13.50 20.59 -0.09
C ALA A 3 14.03 19.99 -1.42
N ALA A 4 14.47 18.73 -1.40
CA ALA A 4 14.95 17.99 -2.56
C ALA A 4 13.83 17.53 -3.54
N GLN A 5 12.56 17.67 -3.16
CA GLN A 5 11.40 17.28 -3.98
C GLN A 5 10.64 18.50 -4.53
N LEU A 6 11.21 19.70 -4.42
CA LEU A 6 10.62 20.89 -5.00
C LEU A 6 10.73 20.89 -6.53
N PRO A 7 9.77 21.49 -7.24
CA PRO A 7 9.88 21.73 -8.68
C PRO A 7 11.17 22.48 -9.04
N GLU A 8 11.74 22.18 -10.22
CA GLU A 8 13.01 22.80 -10.66
C GLU A 8 12.94 24.33 -10.80
N ASP A 9 11.74 24.88 -11.00
CA ASP A 9 11.49 26.30 -11.10
C ASP A 9 11.29 27.00 -9.74
N ALA A 10 11.33 26.26 -8.62
CA ALA A 10 11.19 26.82 -7.28
C ALA A 10 12.33 27.80 -6.95
N ARG A 11 11.96 29.00 -6.49
CA ARG A 11 12.86 30.08 -6.08
C ARG A 11 12.81 30.29 -4.58
N ASP A 12 13.71 31.13 -4.08
CA ASP A 12 13.67 31.57 -2.70
C ASP A 12 12.33 32.29 -2.44
N ALA A 13 11.74 32.00 -1.28
CA ALA A 13 10.46 32.55 -0.90
C ALA A 13 10.55 34.08 -0.83
N ALA A 14 9.58 34.74 -1.46
CA ALA A 14 9.49 36.19 -1.44
C ALA A 14 8.24 36.64 -0.68
N ARG A 15 8.31 37.80 -0.04
CA ARG A 15 7.12 38.42 0.54
C ARG A 15 6.25 38.96 -0.58
N ALA A 16 4.98 38.55 -0.61
CA ALA A 16 4.05 39.04 -1.60
C ALA A 16 3.96 40.59 -1.56
N PRO A 17 3.95 41.25 -2.73
CA PRO A 17 3.84 42.70 -2.79
C PRO A 17 2.52 43.17 -2.19
N ALA A 18 2.57 44.30 -1.48
CA ALA A 18 1.38 44.97 -0.99
C ALA A 18 0.59 45.55 -2.18
N GLY A 19 -0.72 45.30 -2.21
CA GLY A 19 -1.61 45.81 -3.24
C GLY A 19 -3.05 45.89 -2.72
N ASP A 20 -3.96 46.34 -3.58
CA ASP A 20 -5.37 46.58 -3.20
C ASP A 20 -6.19 45.29 -2.99
N GLY A 21 -5.63 44.13 -3.33
CA GLY A 21 -6.24 42.80 -3.19
C GLY A 21 -5.61 41.96 -2.08
N VAL A 22 -6.21 40.80 -1.81
CA VAL A 22 -5.63 39.81 -0.91
C VAL A 22 -4.45 39.11 -1.62
N SER A 23 -3.25 39.26 -1.06
CA SER A 23 -2.04 38.59 -1.53
C SER A 23 -1.33 37.88 -0.37
N GLY A 24 -0.47 36.92 -0.71
CA GLY A 24 0.27 36.16 0.28
C GLY A 24 1.34 35.29 -0.35
N THR A 25 2.07 34.56 0.48
CA THR A 25 3.13 33.65 0.05
C THR A 25 2.83 32.26 0.63
N VAL A 26 3.06 31.23 -0.17
CA VAL A 26 3.04 29.83 0.27
C VAL A 26 4.47 29.30 0.15
N TRP A 27 5.07 28.92 1.26
CA TRP A 27 6.48 28.50 1.31
C TRP A 27 6.68 27.35 2.30
N LEU A 28 7.86 26.73 2.22
CA LEU A 28 8.35 25.84 3.25
C LEU A 28 9.02 26.68 4.34
N ASP A 29 8.32 26.84 5.47
CA ASP A 29 8.84 27.42 6.71
C ASP A 29 9.84 26.41 7.34
N PHE A 30 10.99 26.31 6.70
CA PHE A 30 12.04 25.37 7.03
C PHE A 30 13.39 25.84 6.49
N LYS A 31 14.32 26.07 7.41
CA LYS A 31 15.71 26.39 7.12
C LYS A 31 16.63 25.21 7.46
N PRO A 32 17.36 24.63 6.48
CA PRO A 32 18.34 23.60 6.75
C PRO A 32 19.40 24.10 7.75
N GLY A 33 19.60 23.36 8.84
CA GLY A 33 20.51 23.76 9.93
C GLY A 33 19.87 24.61 11.04
N GLY A 34 18.58 24.94 10.94
CA GLY A 34 17.84 25.70 11.94
C GLY A 34 18.05 27.22 11.86
N GLY A 35 17.46 27.94 12.83
CA GLY A 35 17.63 29.39 12.97
C GLY A 35 16.70 30.25 12.10
N GLY A 36 15.60 29.70 11.60
CA GLY A 36 14.49 30.49 11.04
C GLY A 36 13.48 30.90 12.12
N GLU A 37 12.74 31.97 11.86
CA GLU A 37 11.64 32.44 12.69
C GLU A 37 10.29 31.91 12.16
N PRO A 38 9.55 31.11 12.94
CA PRO A 38 8.28 30.54 12.48
C PRO A 38 7.29 31.61 11.99
N GLY A 39 6.77 31.41 10.78
CA GLY A 39 5.81 32.32 10.15
C GLY A 39 6.43 33.57 9.51
N VAL A 40 7.76 33.68 9.47
CA VAL A 40 8.49 34.75 8.78
C VAL A 40 9.20 34.16 7.57
N VAL A 41 9.16 34.87 6.43
CA VAL A 41 9.90 34.44 5.23
C VAL A 41 11.38 34.79 5.41
N ASP A 42 12.20 33.78 5.67
CA ASP A 42 13.63 33.94 5.92
C ASP A 42 14.51 33.71 4.68
N PRO A 43 15.69 34.35 4.58
CA PRO A 43 16.64 34.08 3.52
C PRO A 43 17.04 32.59 3.49
N GLY A 44 16.88 31.98 2.32
CA GLY A 44 17.18 30.56 2.06
C GLY A 44 15.98 29.63 2.15
N GLU A 45 14.82 30.11 2.61
CA GLU A 45 13.56 29.36 2.54
C GLU A 45 13.03 29.32 1.11
N LYS A 46 12.31 28.24 0.77
CA LYS A 46 11.84 28.00 -0.59
C LYS A 46 10.35 28.25 -0.73
N GLY A 47 9.99 29.04 -1.75
CA GLY A 47 8.61 29.18 -2.17
C GLY A 47 8.08 27.87 -2.74
N LEU A 48 6.77 27.65 -2.62
CA LEU A 48 6.08 26.50 -3.21
C LEU A 48 5.40 26.94 -4.51
N PRO A 49 6.00 26.70 -5.69
CA PRO A 49 5.42 27.12 -6.97
C PRO A 49 4.27 26.22 -7.42
N GLY A 50 3.35 26.77 -8.22
CA GLY A 50 2.27 26.01 -8.85
C GLY A 50 1.16 25.55 -7.89
N MET A 51 1.18 26.00 -6.64
CA MET A 51 0.14 25.69 -5.66
C MET A 51 -1.11 26.51 -5.95
N LYS A 52 -2.28 25.86 -6.01
CA LYS A 52 -3.55 26.57 -6.03
C LYS A 52 -3.86 27.15 -4.65
N VAL A 53 -4.40 28.35 -4.61
CA VAL A 53 -4.92 28.99 -3.41
C VAL A 53 -6.34 29.40 -3.69
N GLU A 54 -7.27 28.93 -2.87
CA GLU A 54 -8.70 29.21 -3.03
C GLU A 54 -9.18 30.14 -1.92
N ALA A 55 -9.93 31.17 -2.28
CA ALA A 55 -10.73 31.93 -1.35
C ALA A 55 -12.14 31.33 -1.31
N VAL A 56 -12.62 30.98 -0.11
CA VAL A 56 -13.90 30.31 0.09
C VAL A 56 -14.80 31.15 0.99
N SER A 57 -15.99 31.51 0.51
CA SER A 57 -17.03 32.20 1.27
C SER A 57 -18.34 31.41 1.15
N GLY A 58 -19.05 31.21 2.26
CA GLY A 58 -20.29 30.43 2.29
C GLY A 58 -20.16 28.99 1.75
N GLY A 59 -18.97 28.38 1.86
CA GLY A 59 -18.68 27.04 1.36
C GLY A 59 -18.44 26.95 -0.15
N LYS A 60 -18.43 28.08 -0.89
CA LYS A 60 -18.15 28.13 -2.32
C LYS A 60 -16.81 28.81 -2.59
N VAL A 61 -16.07 28.30 -3.57
CA VAL A 61 -14.86 28.96 -4.07
C VAL A 61 -15.28 30.22 -4.82
N VAL A 62 -14.82 31.38 -4.34
CA VAL A 62 -15.15 32.69 -4.90
C VAL A 62 -14.01 33.31 -5.68
N ALA A 63 -12.77 32.90 -5.40
CA ALA A 63 -11.60 33.23 -6.20
C ALA A 63 -10.54 32.12 -6.10
N GLU A 64 -9.73 31.98 -7.15
CA GLU A 64 -8.59 31.05 -7.21
C GLU A 64 -7.36 31.82 -7.70
N ALA A 65 -6.21 31.53 -7.12
CA ALA A 65 -4.90 32.01 -7.57
C ALA A 65 -3.93 30.81 -7.63
N THR A 66 -2.87 30.94 -8.41
CA THR A 66 -1.77 29.96 -8.45
C THR A 66 -0.49 30.66 -8.02
N THR A 67 0.30 30.01 -7.19
CA THR A 67 1.56 30.58 -6.70
C THR A 67 2.62 30.63 -7.80
N ALA A 68 3.36 31.73 -7.81
CA ALA A 68 4.52 31.92 -8.68
C ALA A 68 5.73 31.10 -8.19
N ALA A 69 6.83 31.19 -8.95
CA ALA A 69 8.11 30.52 -8.66
C ALA A 69 8.62 30.74 -7.21
N ASP A 70 8.36 31.92 -6.64
CA ASP A 70 8.77 32.36 -5.30
C ASP A 70 7.69 32.11 -4.22
N GLY A 71 6.62 31.37 -4.57
CA GLY A 71 5.51 31.06 -3.68
C GLY A 71 4.48 32.17 -3.54
N THR A 72 4.68 33.35 -4.16
CA THR A 72 3.73 34.46 -4.04
C THR A 72 2.46 34.22 -4.85
N PHE A 73 1.33 34.68 -4.33
CA PHE A 73 0.05 34.69 -5.04
C PHE A 73 -0.69 36.01 -4.76
N SER A 74 -1.60 36.37 -5.66
CA SER A 74 -2.52 37.49 -5.45
C SER A 74 -3.87 37.17 -6.07
N PHE A 75 -4.94 37.54 -5.38
CA PHE A 75 -6.28 37.53 -5.93
C PHE A 75 -6.59 38.86 -6.62
N PRO A 76 -7.41 38.86 -7.69
CA PRO A 76 -7.89 40.10 -8.30
C PRO A 76 -8.58 41.01 -7.27
N ALA A 77 -8.38 42.32 -7.37
CA ALA A 77 -9.00 43.29 -6.45
C ALA A 77 -10.53 43.13 -6.45
N GLY A 78 -11.12 43.09 -5.26
CA GLY A 78 -12.58 42.92 -5.08
C GLY A 78 -13.11 41.50 -5.29
N SER A 79 -12.27 40.52 -5.66
CA SER A 79 -12.70 39.12 -5.84
C SER A 79 -12.83 38.33 -4.53
N THR A 80 -12.36 38.89 -3.42
CA THR A 80 -12.28 38.24 -2.11
C THR A 80 -13.20 38.95 -1.11
N PRO A 81 -14.40 38.40 -0.84
CA PRO A 81 -15.27 38.87 0.23
C PRO A 81 -14.56 38.90 1.60
N ARG A 82 -15.00 39.77 2.52
CA ARG A 82 -14.37 39.93 3.84
C ARG A 82 -14.47 38.68 4.73
N ASP A 83 -15.49 37.86 4.52
CA ASP A 83 -15.72 36.59 5.21
C ASP A 83 -15.02 35.40 4.55
N ALA A 84 -14.31 35.63 3.43
CA ALA A 84 -13.62 34.56 2.72
C ALA A 84 -12.42 34.03 3.53
N VAL A 85 -12.32 32.71 3.61
CA VAL A 85 -11.18 32.00 4.20
C VAL A 85 -10.31 31.46 3.08
N LEU A 86 -8.99 31.61 3.23
CA LEU A 86 -8.03 31.05 2.28
C LEU A 86 -7.74 29.58 2.61
N ARG A 87 -7.69 28.73 1.59
CA ARG A 87 -7.27 27.34 1.73
C ARG A 87 -6.36 26.90 0.60
N LEU A 88 -5.52 25.92 0.88
CA LEU A 88 -4.85 25.11 -0.13
C LEU A 88 -5.73 23.89 -0.39
N PRO A 89 -6.32 23.73 -1.60
CA PRO A 89 -7.15 22.58 -1.90
C PRO A 89 -6.32 21.28 -1.87
N ALA A 90 -6.98 20.17 -1.51
CA ALA A 90 -6.35 18.85 -1.44
C ALA A 90 -5.71 18.42 -2.77
N SER A 91 -6.21 18.92 -3.90
CA SER A 91 -5.66 18.69 -5.24
C SER A 91 -4.22 19.15 -5.43
N ASN A 92 -3.72 20.06 -4.59
CA ASN A 92 -2.30 20.46 -4.61
C ASN A 92 -1.37 19.33 -4.12
N PHE A 93 -1.92 18.38 -3.36
CA PHE A 93 -1.17 17.33 -2.68
C PHE A 93 -1.48 15.94 -3.25
N THR A 94 -2.38 15.86 -4.23
CA THR A 94 -2.57 14.64 -5.01
C THR A 94 -1.47 14.54 -6.05
N GLU A 95 -0.78 13.41 -6.12
CA GLU A 95 0.19 13.15 -7.20
C GLU A 95 -0.46 13.36 -8.57
N GLN A 96 0.27 13.97 -9.50
CA GLN A 96 -0.18 14.13 -10.87
C GLN A 96 -0.26 12.73 -11.51
N TYR A 97 -1.48 12.23 -11.73
CA TYR A 97 -1.73 10.87 -12.23
C TYR A 97 -0.99 10.63 -13.55
N ALA A 98 0.06 9.80 -13.52
CA ALA A 98 0.90 9.46 -14.67
C ALA A 98 0.73 8.00 -15.15
N GLY A 99 -0.33 7.31 -14.73
CA GLY A 99 -0.57 5.92 -15.09
C GLY A 99 -1.39 5.16 -14.05
N VAL A 100 -1.42 3.83 -14.15
CA VAL A 100 -2.16 2.98 -13.21
C VAL A 100 -1.60 3.13 -11.80
N ASP A 101 -2.44 3.61 -10.88
CA ASP A 101 -2.10 3.71 -9.46
C ASP A 101 -2.24 2.33 -8.79
N TRP A 102 -1.19 1.53 -8.86
CA TRP A 102 -1.14 0.17 -8.34
C TRP A 102 -1.35 0.08 -6.83
N LEU A 103 -1.01 1.12 -6.08
CA LEU A 103 -1.11 1.18 -4.63
C LEU A 103 -2.23 2.09 -4.15
N GLY A 104 -3.05 2.58 -5.09
CA GLY A 104 -4.26 3.33 -4.83
C GLY A 104 -5.35 2.48 -4.19
N PRO A 105 -6.43 3.12 -3.69
CA PRO A 105 -7.48 2.45 -2.91
C PRO A 105 -8.13 1.25 -3.61
N THR A 106 -8.18 1.26 -4.95
CA THR A 106 -8.81 0.21 -5.74
C THR A 106 -7.89 -0.98 -6.05
N LEU A 107 -6.58 -0.74 -6.15
CA LEU A 107 -5.62 -1.73 -6.66
C LEU A 107 -4.63 -2.23 -5.61
N VAL A 108 -4.53 -1.58 -4.44
CA VAL A 108 -3.60 -1.98 -3.38
C VAL A 108 -3.74 -3.45 -3.00
N THR A 109 -4.97 -3.95 -2.81
CA THR A 109 -5.23 -5.34 -2.41
C THR A 109 -4.88 -6.34 -3.52
N PRO A 110 -5.35 -6.20 -4.77
CA PRO A 110 -4.88 -7.02 -5.90
C PRO A 110 -3.37 -6.99 -6.12
N SER A 111 -2.73 -5.83 -5.98
CA SER A 111 -1.27 -5.68 -6.12
C SER A 111 -0.53 -6.51 -5.07
N ILE A 112 -0.95 -6.44 -3.80
CA ILE A 112 -0.38 -7.24 -2.71
C ILE A 112 -0.59 -8.74 -2.95
N ILE A 113 -1.77 -9.15 -3.43
CA ILE A 113 -2.04 -10.55 -3.79
C ILE A 113 -1.05 -11.01 -4.89
N GLY A 114 -0.85 -10.21 -5.93
CA GLY A 114 0.10 -10.49 -7.00
C GLY A 114 1.53 -10.62 -6.48
N SER A 115 1.97 -9.69 -5.63
CA SER A 115 3.29 -9.75 -4.98
C SER A 115 3.48 -11.01 -4.13
N TYR A 116 2.44 -11.41 -3.37
CA TYR A 116 2.50 -12.62 -2.56
C TYR A 116 2.58 -13.89 -3.41
N VAL A 117 1.77 -13.98 -4.47
CA VAL A 117 1.81 -15.10 -5.42
C VAL A 117 3.19 -15.23 -6.04
N TRP A 118 3.78 -14.12 -6.49
CA TRP A 118 5.13 -14.11 -7.06
C TRP A 118 6.19 -14.62 -6.07
N MET A 119 6.17 -14.10 -4.85
CA MET A 119 7.13 -14.47 -3.80
C MET A 119 7.08 -15.96 -3.45
N TRP A 120 5.88 -16.56 -3.43
CA TRP A 120 5.70 -17.97 -3.07
C TRP A 120 5.62 -18.94 -4.25
N ALA A 121 5.57 -18.43 -5.49
CA ALA A 121 5.51 -19.26 -6.70
C ALA A 121 6.71 -20.20 -6.79
N GLY A 122 7.93 -19.71 -6.51
CA GLY A 122 9.15 -20.52 -6.56
C GLY A 122 9.10 -21.70 -5.57
N PHE A 123 8.67 -21.45 -4.34
CA PHE A 123 8.49 -22.49 -3.32
C PHE A 123 7.49 -23.56 -3.77
N ALA A 124 6.31 -23.14 -4.25
CA ALA A 124 5.28 -24.05 -4.72
C ALA A 124 5.77 -24.89 -5.91
N MET A 125 6.44 -24.26 -6.88
CA MET A 125 6.97 -24.95 -8.05
C MET A 125 8.00 -26.02 -7.70
N VAL A 126 8.95 -25.73 -6.81
CA VAL A 126 9.98 -26.70 -6.40
C VAL A 126 9.35 -27.93 -5.75
N LEU A 127 8.41 -27.74 -4.82
CA LEU A 127 7.74 -28.86 -4.16
C LEU A 127 6.89 -29.67 -5.13
N ILE A 128 6.10 -29.01 -5.99
CA ILE A 128 5.26 -29.69 -6.97
C ILE A 128 6.13 -30.45 -7.99
N ALA A 129 7.25 -29.88 -8.43
CA ALA A 129 8.19 -30.54 -9.34
C ALA A 129 8.81 -31.80 -8.70
N ALA A 130 9.20 -31.73 -7.42
CA ALA A 130 9.69 -32.89 -6.68
C ALA A 130 8.61 -33.98 -6.56
N GLY A 131 7.36 -33.59 -6.31
CA GLY A 131 6.23 -34.52 -6.32
C GLY A 131 6.00 -35.17 -7.68
N LEU A 132 6.10 -34.40 -8.75
CA LEU A 132 5.87 -34.86 -10.12
C LEU A 132 6.96 -35.83 -10.59
N ALA A 133 8.21 -35.62 -10.16
CA ALA A 133 9.31 -36.54 -10.43
C ALA A 133 9.08 -37.94 -9.83
N GLY A 134 8.27 -38.05 -8.77
CA GLY A 134 7.89 -39.33 -8.16
C GLY A 134 6.71 -40.04 -8.83
N VAL A 135 6.06 -39.45 -9.84
CA VAL A 135 4.91 -40.04 -10.52
C VAL A 135 5.39 -41.09 -11.54
N PRO A 136 4.95 -42.37 -11.44
CA PRO A 136 5.34 -43.40 -12.41
C PRO A 136 4.83 -43.09 -13.81
N ARG A 137 5.73 -43.09 -14.81
CA ARG A 137 5.38 -42.79 -16.21
C ARG A 137 4.42 -43.81 -16.81
N GLU A 138 4.55 -45.08 -16.40
CA GLU A 138 3.69 -46.19 -16.81
C GLU A 138 2.20 -45.92 -16.54
N LEU A 139 1.84 -45.23 -15.45
CA LEU A 139 0.45 -44.87 -15.15
C LEU A 139 -0.11 -43.83 -16.14
N LEU A 140 0.75 -42.92 -16.61
CA LEU A 140 0.37 -41.90 -17.60
C LEU A 140 0.24 -42.52 -18.99
N GLU A 141 1.13 -43.45 -19.34
CA GLU A 141 1.07 -44.20 -20.60
C GLU A 141 -0.14 -45.12 -20.65
N ALA A 142 -0.43 -45.86 -19.57
CA ALA A 142 -1.62 -46.70 -19.48
C ALA A 142 -2.91 -45.88 -19.66
N ALA A 143 -3.03 -44.72 -19.00
CA ALA A 143 -4.19 -43.84 -19.16
C ALA A 143 -4.39 -43.37 -20.61
N ARG A 144 -3.29 -43.10 -21.34
CA ARG A 144 -3.34 -42.74 -22.77
C ARG A 144 -3.76 -43.91 -23.65
N VAL A 145 -3.29 -45.13 -23.34
CA VAL A 145 -3.71 -46.37 -24.03
C VAL A 145 -5.21 -46.63 -23.81
N ASP A 146 -5.73 -46.31 -22.62
CA ASP A 146 -7.16 -46.40 -22.28
C ASP A 146 -8.01 -45.28 -22.93
N GLY A 147 -7.42 -44.43 -23.78
CA GLY A 147 -8.12 -43.39 -24.53
C GLY A 147 -8.36 -42.09 -23.75
N ALA A 148 -7.69 -41.88 -22.61
CA ALA A 148 -7.82 -40.62 -21.87
C ALA A 148 -7.10 -39.46 -22.59
N ASN A 149 -7.77 -38.31 -22.69
CA ASN A 149 -7.14 -37.07 -23.17
C ASN A 149 -6.27 -36.41 -22.08
N GLU A 150 -5.39 -35.48 -22.46
CA GLU A 150 -4.43 -34.85 -21.53
C GLU A 150 -5.09 -34.14 -20.33
N TRP A 151 -6.28 -33.55 -20.51
CA TRP A 151 -7.02 -32.94 -19.40
C TRP A 151 -7.58 -34.00 -18.42
N GLN A 152 -8.02 -35.15 -18.94
CA GLN A 152 -8.45 -36.29 -18.14
C GLN A 152 -7.25 -36.90 -17.40
N VAL A 153 -6.11 -37.08 -18.06
CA VAL A 153 -4.86 -37.54 -17.44
C VAL A 153 -4.45 -36.60 -16.31
N PHE A 154 -4.41 -35.29 -16.56
CA PHE A 154 -4.10 -34.29 -15.53
C PHE A 154 -5.05 -34.38 -14.33
N ARG A 155 -6.37 -34.28 -14.55
CA ARG A 155 -7.33 -34.16 -13.44
C ARG A 155 -7.58 -35.48 -12.71
N ARG A 156 -7.51 -36.63 -13.41
CA ARG A 156 -7.87 -37.95 -12.85
C ARG A 156 -6.66 -38.81 -12.46
N VAL A 157 -5.47 -38.53 -12.99
CA VAL A 157 -4.26 -39.31 -12.70
C VAL A 157 -3.23 -38.43 -12.00
N THR A 158 -2.77 -37.36 -12.64
CA THR A 158 -1.68 -36.51 -12.12
C THR A 158 -2.06 -35.80 -10.82
N VAL A 159 -3.20 -35.10 -10.77
CA VAL A 159 -3.63 -34.34 -9.58
C VAL A 159 -3.88 -35.25 -8.36
N PRO A 160 -4.58 -36.40 -8.48
CA PRO A 160 -4.75 -37.32 -7.35
C PRO A 160 -3.44 -37.93 -6.85
N LEU A 161 -2.51 -38.26 -7.75
CA LEU A 161 -1.18 -38.77 -7.36
C LEU A 161 -0.32 -37.69 -6.69
N LEU A 162 -0.44 -36.44 -7.13
CA LEU A 162 0.19 -35.27 -6.52
C LEU A 162 -0.54 -34.73 -5.28
N ALA A 163 -1.75 -35.23 -4.98
CA ALA A 163 -2.60 -34.71 -3.91
C ALA A 163 -1.86 -34.58 -2.56
N PRO A 164 -0.98 -35.53 -2.15
CA PRO A 164 -0.16 -35.33 -0.98
C PRO A 164 0.64 -34.02 -1.09
N VAL A 165 1.50 -33.89 -2.09
CA VAL A 165 2.38 -32.71 -2.22
C VAL A 165 1.57 -31.42 -2.33
N LEU A 166 0.50 -31.41 -3.12
CA LEU A 166 -0.40 -30.25 -3.26
C LEU A 166 -1.01 -29.81 -1.93
N VAL A 167 -1.43 -30.76 -1.09
CA VAL A 167 -1.95 -30.47 0.25
C VAL A 167 -0.85 -29.90 1.16
N VAL A 168 0.43 -30.31 1.02
CA VAL A 168 1.53 -29.73 1.83
C VAL A 168 1.65 -28.25 1.48
N VAL A 169 1.80 -27.97 0.19
CA VAL A 169 1.96 -26.61 -0.34
C VAL A 169 0.77 -25.75 0.08
N PHE A 170 -0.46 -26.24 -0.13
CA PHE A 170 -1.67 -25.51 0.21
C PHE A 170 -1.73 -25.12 1.69
N VAL A 171 -1.49 -26.08 2.59
CA VAL A 171 -1.56 -25.85 4.04
C VAL A 171 -0.45 -24.89 4.48
N THR A 172 0.77 -25.03 3.96
CA THR A 172 1.88 -24.13 4.25
C THR A 172 1.58 -22.70 3.80
N LEU A 173 1.08 -22.52 2.59
CA LEU A 173 0.71 -21.19 2.07
C LEU A 173 -0.46 -20.59 2.85
N MET A 174 -1.45 -21.39 3.25
CA MET A 174 -2.56 -20.95 4.09
C MET A 174 -2.07 -20.40 5.44
N ILE A 175 -1.15 -21.11 6.11
CA ILE A 175 -0.55 -20.64 7.37
C ILE A 175 0.17 -19.31 7.17
N ASN A 176 0.90 -19.14 6.07
CA ASN A 176 1.63 -17.90 5.78
C ASN A 176 0.71 -16.72 5.49
N VAL A 177 -0.40 -16.92 4.75
CA VAL A 177 -1.39 -15.86 4.50
C VAL A 177 -2.07 -15.43 5.80
N LEU A 178 -2.38 -16.34 6.73
CA LEU A 178 -3.05 -15.97 7.99
C LEU A 178 -2.24 -14.99 8.86
N LYS A 179 -0.91 -14.96 8.69
CA LYS A 179 0.00 -14.09 9.45
C LYS A 179 0.66 -12.99 8.60
N ILE A 180 0.13 -12.70 7.41
CA ILE A 180 0.76 -11.79 6.42
C ILE A 180 0.62 -10.31 6.80
N PHE A 181 1.36 -9.84 7.79
CA PHE A 181 1.36 -8.42 8.15
C PHE A 181 2.52 -7.65 7.51
N ASP A 182 3.66 -8.30 7.35
CA ASP A 182 4.92 -7.72 6.89
C ASP A 182 4.83 -7.17 5.47
N LEU A 183 4.31 -7.97 4.53
CA LEU A 183 4.15 -7.57 3.14
C LEU A 183 3.24 -6.35 3.00
N ILE A 184 2.12 -6.35 3.74
CA ILE A 184 1.11 -5.27 3.69
C ILE A 184 1.67 -4.00 4.32
N TYR A 185 2.35 -4.13 5.46
CA TYR A 185 2.97 -3.01 6.15
C TYR A 185 4.03 -2.30 5.31
N ILE A 186 4.81 -3.07 4.53
CA ILE A 186 5.91 -2.53 3.70
C ILE A 186 5.40 -1.96 2.38
N ILE A 187 4.46 -2.63 1.71
CA ILE A 187 4.04 -2.26 0.35
C ILE A 187 2.92 -1.22 0.36
N ALA A 188 1.95 -1.31 1.27
CA ALA A 188 0.77 -0.44 1.24
C ALA A 188 1.10 0.94 1.84
N PRO A 189 0.95 2.03 1.06
CA PRO A 189 1.07 3.39 1.58
C PRO A 189 0.06 3.67 2.69
N GLY A 190 0.43 4.53 3.65
CA GLY A 190 -0.44 4.89 4.78
C GLY A 190 -1.90 5.22 4.41
N PRO A 191 -2.18 6.01 3.35
CA PRO A 191 -3.55 6.33 2.95
C PRO A 191 -4.39 5.13 2.48
N THR A 192 -3.78 4.06 1.96
CA THR A 192 -4.49 2.90 1.39
C THR A 192 -4.23 1.60 2.17
N GLN A 193 -3.40 1.67 3.21
CA GLN A 193 -3.08 0.53 4.07
C GLN A 193 -4.31 -0.02 4.81
N ALA A 194 -5.28 0.84 5.13
CA ALA A 194 -6.56 0.41 5.71
C ALA A 194 -7.39 -0.46 4.75
N ASP A 195 -7.31 -0.19 3.44
CA ASP A 195 -8.04 -0.95 2.40
C ASP A 195 -7.50 -2.38 2.22
N ALA A 196 -6.23 -2.58 2.56
CA ALA A 196 -5.54 -3.87 2.52
C ALA A 196 -5.41 -4.54 3.91
N ASN A 197 -6.08 -4.02 4.94
CA ASN A 197 -5.84 -4.45 6.31
C ASN A 197 -6.24 -5.91 6.58
N VAL A 198 -5.45 -6.60 7.41
CA VAL A 198 -5.70 -7.96 7.88
C VAL A 198 -5.50 -8.04 9.38
N LEU A 199 -6.03 -9.08 10.03
CA LEU A 199 -5.93 -9.28 11.47
C LEU A 199 -4.49 -9.18 11.99
N ALA A 200 -3.52 -9.76 11.28
CA ALA A 200 -2.11 -9.72 11.67
C ALA A 200 -1.52 -8.30 11.60
N LEU A 201 -1.92 -7.48 10.61
CA LEU A 201 -1.53 -6.08 10.52
C LEU A 201 -2.22 -5.25 11.61
N GLN A 202 -3.51 -5.47 11.85
CA GLN A 202 -4.24 -4.78 12.92
C GLN A 202 -3.63 -5.07 14.29
N LEU A 203 -3.20 -6.30 14.55
CA LEU A 203 -2.48 -6.67 15.77
C LEU A 203 -1.20 -5.85 15.90
N TYR A 204 -0.40 -5.79 14.84
CA TYR A 204 0.87 -5.06 14.82
C TYR A 204 0.64 -3.56 15.06
N LEU A 205 -0.30 -2.94 14.34
CA LEU A 205 -0.59 -1.51 14.47
C LEU A 205 -1.14 -1.15 15.86
N SER A 206 -2.01 -1.97 16.43
CA SER A 206 -2.57 -1.72 17.77
C SER A 206 -1.50 -1.83 18.87
N SER A 207 -0.58 -2.80 18.73
CA SER A 207 0.46 -3.06 19.73
C SER A 207 1.67 -2.13 19.62
N PHE A 208 2.09 -1.84 18.38
CA PHE A 208 3.38 -1.22 18.08
C PHE A 208 3.29 0.00 17.14
N GLY A 209 2.16 0.23 16.46
CA GLY A 209 1.97 1.30 15.48
C GLY A 209 1.59 2.67 16.05
N GLY A 210 1.93 2.94 17.32
CA GLY A 210 1.66 4.21 18.00
C GLY A 210 0.46 4.21 18.96
N GLY A 211 -0.43 3.22 18.88
CA GLY A 211 -1.56 3.07 19.83
C GLY A 211 -1.16 2.55 21.22
N ASN A 212 -0.08 1.74 21.29
CA ASN A 212 0.38 1.04 22.51
C ASN A 212 -0.71 0.25 23.25
N ASP A 213 -1.79 -0.15 22.56
CA ASP A 213 -2.89 -0.92 23.13
C ASP A 213 -2.59 -2.42 23.02
N GLN A 214 -1.73 -2.88 23.93
CA GLN A 214 -1.33 -4.28 24.01
C GLN A 214 -2.50 -5.20 24.40
N GLY A 215 -3.56 -4.65 25.01
CA GLY A 215 -4.77 -5.40 25.35
C GLY A 215 -5.52 -5.84 24.11
N VAL A 216 -5.80 -4.88 23.21
CA VAL A 216 -6.41 -5.17 21.90
C VAL A 216 -5.49 -6.05 21.04
N GLY A 217 -4.20 -5.74 21.02
CA GLY A 217 -3.20 -6.57 20.33
C GLY A 217 -3.21 -8.03 20.76
N SER A 218 -3.25 -8.28 22.08
CA SER A 218 -3.29 -9.63 22.65
C SER A 218 -4.59 -10.37 22.36
N ALA A 219 -5.73 -9.66 22.34
CA ALA A 219 -7.01 -10.24 21.96
C ALA A 219 -7.00 -10.72 20.49
N ILE A 220 -6.51 -9.88 19.58
CA ILE A 220 -6.36 -10.24 18.16
C ILE A 220 -5.37 -11.40 18.00
N GLY A 221 -4.26 -11.41 18.75
CA GLY A 221 -3.27 -12.49 18.73
C GLY A 221 -3.85 -13.82 19.17
N THR A 222 -4.69 -13.82 20.21
CA THR A 222 -5.40 -15.02 20.68
C THR A 222 -6.39 -15.53 19.63
N LEU A 223 -7.14 -14.63 18.98
CA LEU A 223 -8.04 -14.98 17.89
C LEU A 223 -7.28 -15.61 16.70
N LEU A 224 -6.16 -15.00 16.29
CA LEU A 224 -5.30 -15.54 15.23
C LEU A 224 -4.76 -16.92 15.58
N LEU A 225 -4.34 -17.13 16.84
CA LEU A 225 -3.91 -18.44 17.32
C LEU A 225 -5.02 -19.48 17.15
N LEU A 226 -6.25 -19.16 17.57
CA LEU A 226 -7.42 -20.04 17.40
C LEU A 226 -7.72 -20.35 15.93
N LEU A 227 -7.51 -19.41 15.01
CA LEU A 227 -7.69 -19.62 13.57
C LEU A 227 -6.59 -20.49 12.94
N VAL A 228 -5.34 -20.38 13.43
CA VAL A 228 -4.20 -21.15 12.92
C VAL A 228 -4.20 -22.59 13.45
N LEU A 229 -4.71 -22.83 14.66
CA LEU A 229 -4.70 -24.15 15.31
C LEU A 229 -5.33 -25.29 14.47
N PRO A 230 -6.52 -25.14 13.85
CA PRO A 230 -7.09 -26.18 12.98
C PRO A 230 -6.18 -26.53 11.79
N VAL A 231 -5.57 -25.51 11.19
CA VAL A 231 -4.68 -25.67 10.03
C VAL A 231 -3.40 -26.42 10.43
N MET A 232 -2.82 -26.05 11.59
CA MET A 232 -1.66 -26.74 12.17
C MET A 232 -1.97 -28.18 12.58
N PHE A 233 -3.12 -28.40 13.21
CA PHE A 233 -3.57 -29.75 13.59
C PHE A 233 -3.71 -30.65 12.37
N PHE A 234 -4.33 -30.14 11.31
CA PHE A 234 -4.45 -30.85 10.05
C PHE A 234 -3.08 -31.18 9.43
N ASN A 235 -2.16 -30.20 9.41
CA ASN A 235 -0.80 -30.38 8.91
C ASN A 235 -0.06 -31.52 9.65
N VAL A 236 -0.05 -31.49 10.99
CA VAL A 236 0.65 -32.49 11.82
C VAL A 236 0.01 -33.87 11.69
N ARG A 237 -1.33 -33.97 11.71
CA ARG A 237 -2.04 -35.25 11.53
C ARG A 237 -1.67 -35.90 10.20
N ARG A 238 -1.45 -35.09 9.16
CA ARG A 238 -1.07 -35.55 7.83
C ARG A 238 0.38 -36.05 7.78
N ILE A 239 1.35 -35.31 8.34
CA ILE A 239 2.76 -35.75 8.39
C ILE A 239 2.88 -37.10 9.11
N ARG A 240 2.11 -37.29 10.20
CA ARG A 240 2.06 -38.56 10.93
C ARG A 240 1.46 -39.74 10.16
N ARG A 241 0.68 -39.50 9.10
CA ARG A 241 0.15 -40.58 8.23
C ARG A 241 1.16 -41.00 7.17
N GLU A 242 2.02 -40.10 6.72
CA GLU A 242 3.07 -40.38 5.74
C GLU A 242 4.23 -41.16 6.37
N GLY A 243 4.67 -40.81 7.58
CA GLY A 243 5.73 -41.57 8.28
C GLY A 243 5.35 -42.99 8.75
N ARG A 244 4.14 -43.47 8.42
CA ARG A 244 3.65 -44.83 8.69
C ARG A 244 3.57 -45.70 7.43
N ARG A 245 3.93 -45.18 6.26
CA ARG A 245 4.06 -45.92 5.00
C ARG A 245 5.52 -46.03 4.61
#